data_AF-A0A6J6XR08-F1
#
_entry.id   AF-A0A6J6XR08-F1
#
_cell.length_a   1.000
_cell.length_b   1.000
_cell.length_c   1.000
_cell.angle_alpha   90.00
_cell.angle_beta   90.00
_cell.angle_gamma   90.00
#
_symmetry.space_group_name_H-M   'P 1'
#
loop_
_entity.id
_entity.type
_entity.pdbx_description
1 polymer ?
#
loop_
_entity_poly.entity_id
_entity_poly.type
_entity_poly.pdbx_seq_one_letter_code
_entity_poly.pdbx_strand_id
1 'polypeptide(L)' 'MHPAADHAELRACAPDAAGRVDDLALLTEDQAIRDKVSQSGAVLVGWRELRDLQRSSATPRTA' A
#
# COMPACT_ATOMS: atom_id res chain seq x y z
N MET A 1 1.04 -6.08 -4.72
CA MET A 1 -0.18 -6.35 -3.94
C MET A 1 -1.35 -5.77 -4.71
N HIS A 2 -2.40 -6.56 -4.90
CA HIS A 2 -3.65 -6.16 -5.54
C HIS A 2 -4.86 -6.53 -4.65
N PRO A 3 -4.98 -5.97 -3.44
CA PRO A 3 -6.03 -6.35 -2.50
C PRO A 3 -7.42 -6.03 -3.07
N ALA A 4 -8.33 -6.99 -3.05
CA ALA A 4 -9.70 -6.81 -3.52
C ALA A 4 -10.68 -7.69 -2.74
N ALA A 5 -11.91 -7.22 -2.58
CA ALA A 5 -12.97 -8.00 -1.96
C ALA A 5 -13.51 -9.09 -2.91
N ASP A 6 -13.98 -10.20 -2.35
CA ASP A 6 -14.46 -11.35 -3.12
C ASP A 6 -15.84 -11.07 -3.74
N HIS A 7 -15.83 -10.66 -5.00
CA HIS A 7 -17.02 -10.40 -5.79
C HIS A 7 -17.06 -11.29 -7.04
N ALA A 8 -18.27 -11.58 -7.54
CA ALA A 8 -18.44 -12.44 -8.70
C ALA A 8 -17.76 -11.86 -9.95
N GLU A 9 -17.83 -10.54 -10.11
CA GLU A 9 -17.20 -9.77 -11.20
C GLU A 9 -15.67 -9.95 -11.19
N LEU A 10 -15.06 -9.90 -10.00
CA LEU A 10 -13.61 -10.09 -9.86
C LEU A 10 -13.22 -11.51 -10.31
N ARG A 11 -13.92 -12.54 -9.84
CA ARG A 11 -13.66 -13.93 -10.22
C ARG A 11 -13.89 -14.20 -11.70
N ALA A 12 -14.83 -13.49 -12.33
CA ALA A 12 -15.13 -13.64 -13.75
C ALA A 12 -14.07 -12.97 -14.65
N CYS A 13 -13.51 -11.83 -14.22
CA CYS A 13 -12.66 -11.00 -15.08
C CYS A 13 -11.15 -11.08 -14.76
N ALA A 14 -10.77 -11.57 -13.59
CA ALA A 14 -9.37 -11.62 -13.15
C ALA A 14 -8.90 -13.06 -12.93
N PRO A 15 -7.95 -13.58 -13.73
CA PRO A 15 -7.36 -14.90 -13.52
C PRO A 15 -6.64 -15.04 -12.17
N ASP A 16 -6.22 -13.92 -11.57
CA ASP A 16 -5.55 -13.84 -10.28
C ASP A 16 -6.50 -13.49 -9.11
N ALA A 17 -7.82 -13.58 -9.31
CA ALA A 17 -8.83 -13.16 -8.32
C ALA A 17 -8.59 -13.74 -6.91
N ALA A 18 -8.23 -15.03 -6.80
CA ALA A 18 -7.94 -15.67 -5.51
C ALA A 18 -6.81 -14.96 -4.76
N GLY A 19 -5.68 -14.69 -5.42
CA GLY A 19 -4.55 -14.00 -4.81
C GLY A 19 -4.87 -12.56 -4.38
N ARG A 20 -5.81 -11.90 -5.06
CA ARG A 20 -6.27 -10.56 -4.68
C ARG A 20 -7.12 -10.54 -3.41
N VAL A 21 -7.95 -11.56 -3.23
CA VAL A 21 -8.73 -11.77 -2.01
C VAL A 21 -7.78 -12.12 -0.85
N ASP A 22 -6.79 -12.98 -1.10
CA ASP A 22 -5.76 -13.32 -0.11
C ASP A 22 -4.94 -12.08 0.30
N ASP A 23 -4.55 -11.22 -0.66
CA ASP A 23 -3.87 -9.95 -0.39
C ASP A 23 -4.71 -9.04 0.53
N LEU A 24 -6.04 -9.03 0.37
CA LEU A 24 -6.93 -8.24 1.23
C LEU A 24 -6.97 -8.80 2.65
N ALA A 25 -7.13 -10.10 2.81
CA ALA A 25 -7.10 -10.76 4.12
C ALA A 25 -5.76 -10.52 4.82
N LEU A 26 -4.64 -10.65 4.08
CA LEU A 26 -3.29 -10.41 4.61
C LEU A 26 -3.13 -8.99 5.18
N LEU A 27 -3.69 -7.97 4.53
CA LEU A 27 -3.53 -6.58 4.97
C LEU A 27 -4.53 -6.16 6.05
N THR A 28 -5.70 -6.78 6.10
CA THR A 28 -6.79 -6.35 6.98
C THR A 28 -6.95 -7.24 8.21
N GLU A 29 -6.72 -8.53 8.10
CA GLU A 29 -6.98 -9.52 9.15
C GLU A 29 -5.70 -10.05 9.82
N ASP A 30 -4.59 -10.14 9.07
CA ASP A 30 -3.34 -10.70 9.61
C ASP A 30 -2.60 -9.69 10.52
N GLN A 31 -2.76 -9.90 11.82
CA GLN A 31 -2.07 -9.10 12.84
C GLN A 31 -0.55 -9.33 12.85
N ALA A 32 -0.06 -10.50 12.46
CA ALA A 32 1.37 -10.79 12.45
C ALA A 32 2.12 -9.96 11.41
N ILE A 33 1.48 -9.63 10.28
CA ILE A 33 2.05 -8.69 9.31
C ILE A 33 2.14 -7.28 9.90
N ARG A 34 1.08 -6.80 10.56
CA ARG A 34 1.10 -5.49 11.26
C ARG A 34 2.22 -5.42 12.30
N ASP A 35 2.38 -6.47 13.08
CA ASP A 35 3.40 -6.54 14.13
C ASP A 35 4.80 -6.56 13.51
N LYS A 36 5.03 -7.34 12.46
CA LYS A 36 6.31 -7.38 11.73
C LYS A 36 6.69 -6.03 11.15
N VAL A 37 5.74 -5.33 10.53
CA VAL A 37 5.99 -3.98 10.00
C VAL A 37 6.36 -3.04 11.14
N SER A 38 5.60 -3.06 12.24
CA SER A 38 5.86 -2.21 13.41
C SER A 38 7.23 -2.48 14.05
N GLN A 39 7.64 -3.74 14.12
CA GLN A 39 8.92 -4.16 14.71
C GLN A 39 10.12 -3.98 13.77
N SER A 40 9.90 -3.84 12.47
CA SER A 40 10.98 -3.74 11.48
C SER A 40 11.77 -2.42 11.54
N GLY A 41 11.23 -1.40 12.22
CA GLY A 41 11.76 -0.03 12.16
C GLY A 41 11.51 0.68 10.82
N ALA A 42 10.75 0.05 9.90
CA ALA A 42 10.34 0.68 8.66
C ALA A 42 9.30 1.78 8.94
N VAL A 43 9.43 2.90 8.22
CA VAL A 43 8.43 3.97 8.20
C VAL A 43 7.56 3.81 6.97
N LEU A 44 6.25 3.65 7.17
CA LEU A 44 5.30 3.68 6.06
C LEU A 44 5.17 5.12 5.56
N VAL A 45 5.48 5.34 4.28
CA VAL A 45 5.42 6.66 3.64
C VAL A 45 4.63 6.58 2.34
N GLY A 46 3.73 7.53 2.15
CA GLY A 46 2.94 7.72 0.95
C GLY A 46 3.56 8.74 -0.01
N TRP A 47 3.14 8.67 -1.28
CA TRP A 47 3.62 9.57 -2.33
C TRP A 47 3.37 11.06 -2.04
N ARG A 48 2.30 11.38 -1.30
CA ARG A 48 1.97 12.76 -0.94
C ARG A 48 3.02 13.37 -0.02
N GLU A 49 3.40 12.64 1.02
CA GLU A 49 4.40 13.08 1.99
C GLU A 49 5.76 13.29 1.32
N LEU A 50 6.16 12.36 0.43
CA LEU A 50 7.39 12.50 -0.36
C LEU A 50 7.36 13.74 -1.25
N ARG A 51 6.24 13.97 -1.95
CA ARG A 51 6.08 15.14 -2.83
C ARG A 51 6.11 16.44 -2.03
N ASP A 52 5.45 16.48 -0.88
CA ASP A 52 5.37 17.68 -0.06
C ASP A 52 6.75 18.00 0.55
N LEU A 53 7.52 16.98 0.95
CA LEU A 53 8.91 17.11 1.36
C LEU A 53 9.80 17.70 0.25
N GLN A 54 9.70 17.18 -0.98
CA GLN A 54 10.45 17.69 -2.13
C GLN A 54 10.12 19.16 -2.45
N ARG A 55 8.86 19.58 -2.26
CA ARG A 55 8.42 20.96 -2.49
C ARG A 55 8.84 21.90 -1.37
N SER A 56 8.85 21.44 -0.13
CA SER A 56 9.33 22.22 1.02
C SER A 56 10.84 22.47 1.01
N SER A 57 11.60 21.60 0.33
CA SER A 57 13.07 21.68 0.19
C SER A 57 13.51 22.40 -1.08
N ALA A 58 12.57 22.92 -1.89
CA ALA A 58 12.89 23.70 -3.07
C ALA A 58 13.46 25.07 -2.67
N THR A 59 14.78 25.16 -2.57
CA THR A 59 15.50 26.44 -2.51
C THR A 59 15.11 27.26 -3.76
N PRO A 60 14.64 28.51 -3.61
CA PRO A 60 14.34 29.36 -4.75
C PRO A 60 15.57 29.44 -5.66
N ARG A 61 15.40 29.13 -6.95
CA ARG A 61 16.43 29.43 -7.95
C ARG A 61 16.38 30.94 -8.18
N THR A 62 17.19 31.68 -7.45
CA THR A 62 17.38 33.13 -7.65
C THR A 62 17.81 33.35 -9.10
N ALA A 63 17.03 34.15 -9.82
CA ALA A 63 17.29 34.59 -11.20
C ALA A 63 18.25 35.79 -11.22
#